data_AF-A0A966RCV8-F1
#
_entry.id   AF-A0A966RCV8-F1
#
_cell.length_a   1.000
_cell.length_b   1.000
_cell.length_c   1.000
_cell.angle_alpha   90.00
_cell.angle_beta   90.00
_cell.angle_gamma   90.00
#
_symmetry.space_group_name_H-M   'P 1'
#
loop_
_entity.id
_entity.type
_entity.pdbx_description
1 polymer ?
#
loop_
_entity_poly.entity_id
_entity_poly.type
_entity_poly.pdbx_seq_one_letter_code
_entity_poly.pdbx_strand_id
1 'polypeptide(L)'
;MATLTTNTNDNLARLLATENIRIVYDSKAETASFDVRDRLLTMPVLKSEGPSHQAMNEMLLAHEVGHAVYTPADESTTKAACHRIDPKNLERAKLFLNIVEDARIEREMQAKFPGLRRTFISGYTALLKNTDLFDGMMEGRVEDMPLIDKINLHFKLGVNAGTEVPFTPEEQVFVDRVASCESFDDVVDVCEDI
;
A
#
# COMPACT_ATOMS: atom_id res chain seq x y z
N MET A 1 24.05 -12.21 25.15
CA MET A 1 22.96 -13.18 24.97
C MET A 1 21.85 -12.47 24.23
N ALA A 2 21.54 -12.90 23.00
CA ALA A 2 20.43 -12.33 22.24
C ALA A 2 19.13 -12.84 22.85
N THR A 3 18.38 -11.96 23.50
CA THR A 3 17.03 -12.25 23.96
C THR A 3 16.17 -12.44 22.72
N LEU A 4 15.68 -13.67 22.48
CA LEU A 4 14.62 -13.93 21.50
C LEU A 4 13.32 -13.33 22.03
N THR A 5 13.17 -12.01 21.93
CA THR A 5 11.86 -11.37 21.98
C THR A 5 11.20 -11.60 20.63
N THR A 6 10.43 -12.66 20.47
CA THR A 6 9.44 -12.75 19.38
C THR A 6 8.48 -11.58 19.55
N ASN A 7 8.64 -10.56 18.71
CA ASN A 7 7.70 -9.45 18.64
C ASN A 7 6.36 -10.00 18.15
N THR A 8 5.25 -9.73 18.84
CA THR A 8 3.91 -10.22 18.46
C THR A 8 3.57 -9.85 17.01
N ASN A 9 4.07 -8.71 16.54
CA ASN A 9 3.89 -8.25 15.17
C ASN A 9 4.64 -9.16 14.16
N ASP A 10 5.82 -9.67 14.49
CA ASP A 10 6.57 -10.56 13.60
C ASP A 10 5.82 -11.88 13.34
N ASN A 11 5.18 -12.41 14.39
CA ASN A 11 4.35 -13.60 14.26
C ASN A 11 3.10 -13.31 13.42
N LEU A 12 2.46 -12.15 13.62
CA LEU A 12 1.34 -11.71 12.81
C LEU A 12 1.73 -11.63 11.33
N ALA A 13 2.85 -10.99 10.99
CA ALA A 13 3.31 -10.87 9.61
C ALA A 13 3.53 -12.22 8.94
N ARG A 14 4.23 -13.13 9.63
CA ARG A 14 4.48 -14.49 9.11
C ARG A 14 3.18 -15.28 8.92
N LEU A 15 2.23 -15.15 9.84
CA LEU A 15 0.92 -15.80 9.73
C LEU A 15 0.10 -15.25 8.56
N LEU A 16 0.08 -13.93 8.39
CA LEU A 16 -0.62 -13.27 7.28
C LEU A 16 0.01 -13.62 5.91
N ALA A 17 1.35 -13.67 5.85
CA ALA A 17 2.08 -13.99 4.62
C ALA A 17 1.89 -15.44 4.19
N THR A 18 1.49 -16.34 5.09
CA THR A 18 1.37 -17.79 4.86
C THR A 18 2.68 -18.46 4.42
N GLU A 19 3.81 -17.77 4.61
CA GLU A 19 5.15 -18.23 4.28
C GLU A 19 6.21 -17.61 5.21
N ASN A 20 7.46 -18.03 5.05
CA ASN A 20 8.57 -17.44 5.76
C ASN A 20 9.07 -16.17 5.08
N ILE A 21 8.91 -15.04 5.77
CA ILE A 21 9.51 -13.76 5.39
C ILE A 21 10.58 -13.34 6.41
N ARG A 22 11.53 -12.51 5.99
CA ARG A 22 12.44 -11.81 6.90
C ARG A 22 11.85 -10.46 7.25
N ILE A 23 12.03 -10.05 8.49
CA ILE A 23 11.48 -8.78 8.99
C ILE A 23 12.65 -8.03 9.64
N VAL A 24 12.83 -6.77 9.25
CA VAL A 24 13.81 -5.87 9.84
C VAL A 24 13.14 -4.55 10.22
N TYR A 25 13.55 -3.97 11.33
CA TYR A 25 13.14 -2.64 11.74
C TYR A 25 14.31 -1.68 11.50
N ASP A 26 14.11 -0.69 10.63
CA ASP A 26 15.14 0.29 10.27
C ASP A 26 14.72 1.70 10.72
N SER A 27 15.54 2.33 11.56
CA SER A 27 15.32 3.70 12.01
C SER A 27 15.50 4.76 10.92
N LYS A 28 16.07 4.38 9.76
CA LYS A 28 16.24 5.25 8.59
C LYS A 28 15.11 5.10 7.58
N ALA A 29 14.29 4.06 7.68
CA ALA A 29 13.15 3.89 6.80
C ALA A 29 12.07 4.92 7.15
N GLU A 30 11.62 5.68 6.14
CA GLU A 30 10.54 6.66 6.28
C GLU A 30 9.16 5.98 6.30
N THR A 31 9.02 4.86 5.59
CA THR A 31 7.81 4.03 5.53
C THR A 31 8.17 2.54 5.44
N ALA A 32 7.17 1.68 5.56
CA ALA A 32 7.35 0.24 5.35
C ALA A 32 7.59 -0.09 3.87
N SER A 33 8.21 -1.23 3.60
CA SER A 33 8.39 -1.75 2.24
C SER A 33 8.62 -3.25 2.23
N PHE A 34 8.22 -3.92 1.15
CA PHE A 34 8.46 -5.35 0.94
C PHE A 34 9.32 -5.62 -0.31
N ASP A 35 10.45 -6.29 -0.11
CA ASP A 35 11.22 -6.88 -1.22
C ASP A 35 10.62 -8.25 -1.57
N VAL A 36 9.86 -8.29 -2.66
CA VAL A 36 9.18 -9.50 -3.15
C VAL A 36 10.14 -10.62 -3.58
N ARG A 37 11.38 -10.29 -3.98
CA ARG A 37 12.40 -11.24 -4.41
C ARG A 37 13.09 -11.87 -3.21
N ASP A 38 13.57 -11.03 -2.30
CA ASP A 38 14.38 -11.46 -1.15
C ASP A 38 13.53 -11.76 0.10
N ARG A 39 12.20 -11.67 -0.05
CA ARG A 39 11.14 -11.86 0.96
C ARG A 39 11.43 -11.07 2.24
N LEU A 40 11.80 -9.81 2.08
CA LEU A 40 12.24 -8.94 3.16
C LEU A 40 11.23 -7.82 3.38
N LEU A 41 10.54 -7.88 4.52
CA LEU A 41 9.75 -6.79 5.06
C LEU A 41 10.65 -5.84 5.86
N THR A 42 10.71 -4.58 5.45
CA THR A 42 11.35 -3.50 6.20
C THR A 42 10.28 -2.64 6.85
N MET A 43 10.31 -2.52 8.18
CA MET A 43 9.40 -1.69 8.95
C MET A 43 10.13 -0.45 9.47
N PRO A 44 9.50 0.74 9.45
CA PRO A 44 10.07 1.93 10.06
C PRO A 44 9.99 1.85 11.58
N VAL A 45 10.90 2.53 12.27
CA VAL A 45 10.81 2.74 13.72
C VAL A 45 9.94 3.98 13.98
N LEU A 46 8.63 3.77 14.14
CA LEU A 46 7.68 4.85 14.39
C LEU A 46 7.91 5.52 15.76
N LYS A 47 7.90 6.86 15.78
CA LYS A 47 8.11 7.67 17.01
C LYS A 47 6.88 7.76 17.92
N SER A 48 5.70 7.42 17.42
CA SER A 48 4.44 7.44 18.18
C SER A 48 4.41 6.31 19.22
N GLU A 49 3.62 6.47 20.28
CA GLU A 49 3.37 5.41 21.28
C GLU A 49 1.86 5.11 21.42
N GLY A 50 1.54 4.04 22.16
CA GLY A 50 0.17 3.70 22.51
C GLY A 50 -0.67 3.10 21.37
N PRO A 51 -2.01 3.16 21.45
CA PRO A 51 -2.91 2.49 20.50
C PRO A 51 -2.71 2.92 19.04
N SER A 52 -2.37 4.18 18.79
CA SER A 52 -2.08 4.68 17.43
C SER A 52 -0.81 4.05 16.85
N HIS A 53 0.23 3.85 17.65
CA HIS A 53 1.45 3.14 17.22
C HIS A 53 1.14 1.70 16.78
N GLN A 54 0.34 0.99 17.57
CA GLN A 54 -0.06 -0.38 17.23
C GLN A 54 -0.87 -0.42 15.93
N ALA A 55 -1.88 0.43 15.79
CA ALA A 55 -2.72 0.48 14.60
C ALA A 55 -1.92 0.79 13.32
N MET A 56 -0.99 1.75 13.37
CA MET A 56 -0.14 2.08 12.23
C MET A 56 0.80 0.92 11.88
N ASN A 57 1.44 0.29 12.86
CA ASN A 57 2.33 -0.84 12.62
C ASN A 57 1.60 -2.05 12.03
N GLU A 58 0.46 -2.43 12.59
CA GLU A 58 -0.32 -3.56 12.09
C GLU A 58 -0.84 -3.31 10.68
N MET A 59 -1.28 -2.08 10.38
CA MET A 59 -1.73 -1.71 9.04
C MET A 59 -0.60 -1.73 8.02
N LEU A 60 0.53 -1.06 8.30
CA LEU A 60 1.69 -1.06 7.40
C LEU A 60 2.20 -2.47 7.13
N LEU A 61 2.26 -3.31 8.17
CA LEU A 61 2.62 -4.70 8.04
C LEU A 61 1.63 -5.48 7.18
N ALA A 62 0.32 -5.32 7.39
CA ALA A 62 -0.71 -5.99 6.60
C ALA A 62 -0.69 -5.55 5.13
N HIS A 63 -0.43 -4.26 4.87
CA HIS A 63 -0.24 -3.70 3.54
C HIS A 63 0.96 -4.37 2.85
N GLU A 64 2.15 -4.32 3.45
CA GLU A 64 3.36 -4.87 2.82
C GLU A 64 3.33 -6.40 2.66
N VAL A 65 2.67 -7.11 3.60
CA VAL A 65 2.42 -8.54 3.44
C VAL A 65 1.45 -8.83 2.29
N GLY A 66 0.58 -7.88 1.94
CA GLY A 66 -0.24 -7.96 0.72
C GLY A 66 0.62 -8.10 -0.54
N HIS A 67 1.70 -7.32 -0.65
CA HIS A 67 2.65 -7.49 -1.77
C HIS A 67 3.32 -8.85 -1.76
N ALA A 68 3.67 -9.36 -0.58
CA ALA A 68 4.23 -10.68 -0.44
C ALA A 68 3.31 -11.75 -1.06
N VAL A 69 1.99 -11.66 -0.81
CA VAL A 69 1.02 -12.67 -1.22
C VAL A 69 0.56 -12.49 -2.67
N TYR A 70 0.39 -11.25 -3.13
CA TYR A 70 -0.37 -10.96 -4.35
C TYR A 70 0.42 -10.29 -5.46
N THR A 71 1.61 -9.74 -5.19
CA THR A 71 2.45 -9.10 -6.21
C THR A 71 3.46 -10.10 -6.78
N PRO A 72 3.68 -10.15 -8.11
CA PRO A 72 4.67 -11.04 -8.71
C PRO A 72 6.07 -10.82 -8.14
N ALA A 73 6.70 -11.91 -7.70
CA ALA A 73 8.09 -11.87 -7.20
C ALA A 73 9.13 -11.82 -8.32
N ASP A 74 8.73 -12.14 -9.55
CA ASP A 74 9.62 -12.09 -10.70
C ASP A 74 9.79 -10.64 -11.19
N GLU A 75 11.00 -10.11 -10.99
CA GLU A 75 11.40 -8.76 -11.39
C GLU A 75 11.22 -8.54 -12.91
N SER A 76 11.32 -9.60 -13.73
CA SER A 76 11.14 -9.49 -15.18
C SER A 76 9.69 -9.13 -15.55
N THR A 77 8.73 -9.65 -14.79
CA THR A 77 7.29 -9.36 -14.94
C THR A 77 7.00 -7.89 -14.63
N THR A 78 7.48 -7.36 -13.50
CA THR A 78 7.31 -5.95 -13.14
C THR A 78 8.01 -5.03 -14.13
N LYS A 79 9.21 -5.38 -14.61
CA LYS A 79 9.90 -4.58 -15.64
C LYS A 79 9.14 -4.55 -16.96
N ALA A 80 8.61 -5.68 -17.39
CA ALA A 80 7.78 -5.76 -18.59
C ALA A 80 6.52 -4.90 -18.45
N ALA A 81 5.85 -4.94 -17.30
CA ALA A 81 4.71 -4.08 -16.99
C ALA A 81 5.08 -2.60 -17.07
N CYS A 82 6.19 -2.16 -16.43
CA CYS A 82 6.61 -0.76 -16.50
C CYS A 82 6.91 -0.30 -17.93
N HIS A 83 7.55 -1.16 -18.75
CA HIS A 83 7.79 -0.86 -20.15
C HIS A 83 6.51 -0.77 -20.99
N ARG A 84 5.46 -1.52 -20.61
CA ARG A 84 4.15 -1.48 -21.27
C ARG A 84 3.41 -0.19 -20.95
N ILE A 85 3.36 0.17 -19.66
CA ILE A 85 2.67 1.36 -19.15
C ILE A 85 3.31 2.64 -19.69
N ASP A 86 4.62 2.79 -19.53
CA ASP A 86 5.33 3.96 -20.06
C ASP A 86 6.78 3.62 -20.43
N PRO A 87 7.04 3.25 -21.69
CA PRO A 87 8.39 2.92 -22.14
C PRO A 87 9.35 4.12 -22.13
N LYS A 88 8.84 5.35 -22.02
CA LYS A 88 9.66 6.58 -22.00
C LYS A 88 10.00 7.03 -20.58
N ASN A 89 9.21 6.65 -19.59
CA ASN A 89 9.43 7.00 -18.19
C ASN A 89 9.05 5.85 -17.25
N LEU A 90 10.01 4.96 -17.03
CA LEU A 90 9.82 3.76 -16.21
C LEU A 90 9.55 4.08 -14.73
N GLU A 91 10.04 5.21 -14.22
CA GLU A 91 9.78 5.64 -12.84
C GLU A 91 8.32 6.07 -12.68
N ARG A 92 7.77 6.79 -13.67
CA ARG A 92 6.34 7.10 -13.70
C ARG A 92 5.49 5.84 -13.82
N ALA A 93 5.85 4.91 -14.69
CA ALA A 93 5.16 3.63 -14.80
C ALA A 93 5.16 2.85 -13.49
N LYS A 94 6.32 2.80 -12.82
CA LYS A 94 6.45 2.12 -11.51
C LYS A 94 5.61 2.79 -10.43
N LEU A 95 5.53 4.13 -10.41
CA LEU A 95 4.66 4.87 -9.51
C LEU A 95 3.18 4.48 -9.70
N PHE A 96 2.72 4.45 -10.96
CA PHE A 96 1.33 4.11 -11.29
C PHE A 96 1.02 2.67 -10.88
N LEU A 97 1.92 1.76 -11.26
CA LEU A 97 1.82 0.35 -10.92
C LEU A 97 1.72 0.13 -9.42
N ASN A 98 2.56 0.79 -8.62
CA ASN A 98 2.51 0.70 -7.16
C ASN A 98 1.16 1.21 -6.62
N ILE A 99 0.69 2.38 -7.06
CA ILE A 99 -0.55 2.98 -6.55
C ILE A 99 -1.76 2.08 -6.82
N VAL A 100 -1.86 1.53 -8.04
CA VAL A 100 -2.99 0.67 -8.42
C VAL A 100 -2.86 -0.72 -7.80
N GLU A 101 -1.64 -1.25 -7.69
CA GLU A 101 -1.38 -2.53 -7.01
C GLU A 101 -1.71 -2.45 -5.52
N ASP A 102 -1.32 -1.38 -4.82
CA ASP A 102 -1.66 -1.12 -3.40
C ASP A 102 -3.18 -1.26 -3.19
N ALA A 103 -3.98 -0.60 -4.03
CA ALA A 103 -5.43 -0.63 -3.93
C ALA A 103 -5.99 -2.06 -4.08
N ARG A 104 -5.43 -2.85 -5.00
CA ARG A 104 -5.80 -4.25 -5.20
C ARG A 104 -5.39 -5.12 -4.00
N ILE A 105 -4.12 -5.07 -3.59
CA ILE A 105 -3.60 -5.96 -2.54
C ILE A 105 -4.26 -5.71 -1.19
N GLU A 106 -4.58 -4.45 -0.86
CA GLU A 106 -5.28 -4.13 0.39
C GLU A 106 -6.70 -4.70 0.37
N ARG A 107 -7.39 -4.60 -0.75
CA ARG A 107 -8.73 -5.17 -0.93
C ARG A 107 -8.68 -6.69 -0.79
N GLU A 108 -7.74 -7.35 -1.44
CA GLU A 108 -7.53 -8.80 -1.36
C GLU A 108 -7.19 -9.25 0.07
N MET A 109 -6.29 -8.54 0.75
CA MET A 109 -5.95 -8.82 2.15
C MET A 109 -7.16 -8.65 3.08
N GLN A 110 -7.98 -7.61 2.88
CA GLN A 110 -9.20 -7.37 3.65
C GLN A 110 -10.33 -8.36 3.32
N ALA A 111 -10.35 -8.92 2.11
CA ALA A 111 -11.26 -9.99 1.73
C ALA A 111 -10.85 -11.34 2.37
N LYS A 112 -9.55 -11.67 2.30
CA LYS A 112 -8.99 -12.89 2.89
C LYS A 112 -9.02 -12.88 4.42
N PHE A 113 -8.77 -11.72 5.03
CA PHE A 113 -8.76 -11.53 6.48
C PHE A 113 -9.70 -10.37 6.87
N PRO A 114 -11.02 -10.62 7.02
CA PRO A 114 -12.01 -9.57 7.30
C PRO A 114 -11.73 -8.71 8.55
N GLY A 115 -10.96 -9.23 9.51
CA GLY A 115 -10.52 -8.49 10.69
C GLY A 115 -9.61 -7.29 10.35
N LEU A 116 -8.89 -7.35 9.23
CA LEU A 116 -8.00 -6.27 8.78
C LEU A 116 -8.74 -5.01 8.38
N ARG A 117 -10.04 -5.08 8.04
CA ARG A 117 -10.82 -3.87 7.68
C ARG A 117 -10.75 -2.79 8.76
N ARG A 118 -10.91 -3.21 10.03
CA ARG A 118 -10.79 -2.28 11.16
C ARG A 118 -9.35 -1.82 11.34
N THR A 119 -8.37 -2.71 11.12
CA THR A 119 -6.95 -2.39 11.16
C THR A 119 -6.61 -1.29 10.16
N PHE A 120 -6.99 -1.43 8.88
CA PHE A 120 -6.76 -0.42 7.83
C PHE A 120 -7.43 0.92 8.16
N ILE A 121 -8.70 0.92 8.56
CA ILE A 121 -9.41 2.14 9.01
C ILE A 121 -8.64 2.83 10.14
N SER A 122 -8.29 2.09 11.19
CA SER A 122 -7.59 2.67 12.34
C SER A 122 -6.16 3.11 12.02
N GLY A 123 -5.46 2.37 11.15
CA GLY A 123 -4.08 2.64 10.75
C GLY A 123 -3.97 3.89 9.88
N TYR A 124 -4.77 4.00 8.83
CA TYR A 124 -4.80 5.21 8.00
C TYR A 124 -5.29 6.44 8.77
N THR A 125 -6.30 6.29 9.63
CA THR A 125 -6.74 7.37 10.52
C THR A 125 -5.62 7.80 11.48
N ALA A 126 -4.82 6.86 11.98
CA ALA A 126 -3.70 7.15 12.86
C ALA A 126 -2.55 7.82 12.10
N LEU A 127 -2.19 7.34 10.90
CA LEU A 127 -1.17 7.96 10.04
C LEU A 127 -1.54 9.41 9.73
N LEU A 128 -2.77 9.65 9.25
CA LEU A 128 -3.26 10.99 8.92
C LEU A 128 -3.20 11.96 10.11
N LYS A 129 -3.40 11.48 11.34
CA LYS A 129 -3.45 12.33 12.53
C LYS A 129 -2.12 12.52 13.25
N ASN A 130 -1.16 11.61 13.05
CA ASN A 130 0.04 11.52 13.88
C ASN A 130 1.34 11.53 13.08
N THR A 131 1.27 11.66 11.75
CA THR A 131 2.43 11.72 10.85
C THR A 131 2.20 12.76 9.76
N ASP A 132 3.28 13.19 9.12
CA ASP A 132 3.32 14.12 8.00
C ASP A 132 3.22 13.43 6.62
N LEU A 133 3.00 12.10 6.60
CA LEU A 133 3.03 11.27 5.39
C LEU A 133 2.05 11.75 4.31
N PHE A 134 0.92 12.35 4.70
CA PHE A 134 -0.10 12.86 3.80
C PHE A 134 -0.14 14.39 3.70
N ASP A 135 0.70 15.12 4.43
CA ASP A 135 0.60 16.59 4.53
C ASP A 135 0.76 17.24 3.14
N GLY A 136 1.75 16.80 2.36
CA GLY A 136 1.95 17.29 0.98
C GLY A 136 0.78 16.99 0.03
N MET A 137 0.00 15.94 0.29
CA MET A 137 -1.24 15.67 -0.45
C MET A 137 -2.40 16.54 0.07
N MET A 138 -2.40 16.95 1.34
CA MET A 138 -3.52 17.69 1.93
C MET A 138 -3.36 19.23 1.86
N GLU A 139 -2.19 19.74 1.46
CA GLU A 139 -1.90 21.18 1.35
C GLU A 139 -2.64 21.90 0.20
N GLY A 140 -3.02 21.18 -0.85
CA GLY A 140 -3.66 21.72 -2.05
C GLY A 140 -5.15 21.40 -2.16
N ARG A 141 -5.82 21.92 -3.20
CA ARG A 141 -7.17 21.46 -3.56
C ARG A 141 -7.06 20.09 -4.22
N VAL A 142 -7.71 19.10 -3.63
CA VAL A 142 -7.75 17.71 -4.15
C VAL A 142 -8.26 17.66 -5.60
N GLU A 143 -9.14 18.58 -5.98
CA GLU A 143 -9.66 18.72 -7.34
C GLU A 143 -8.58 19.01 -8.40
N ASP A 144 -7.50 19.70 -8.02
CA ASP A 144 -6.44 20.12 -8.94
C ASP A 144 -5.33 19.07 -9.08
N MET A 145 -5.42 17.95 -8.37
CA MET A 145 -4.41 16.89 -8.40
C MET A 145 -4.46 16.06 -9.70
N PRO A 146 -3.32 15.50 -10.13
CA PRO A 146 -3.30 14.44 -11.13
C PRO A 146 -4.23 13.27 -10.73
N LEU A 147 -4.89 12.66 -11.72
CA LEU A 147 -5.82 11.55 -11.50
C LEU A 147 -5.21 10.42 -10.66
N ILE A 148 -3.97 10.04 -10.94
CA ILE A 148 -3.29 8.97 -10.21
C ILE A 148 -3.11 9.29 -8.71
N ASP A 149 -2.86 10.56 -8.37
CA ASP A 149 -2.72 11.00 -6.98
C ASP A 149 -4.07 11.01 -6.26
N LYS A 150 -5.16 11.39 -6.98
CA LYS A 150 -6.53 11.29 -6.47
C LYS A 150 -6.93 9.85 -6.22
N ILE A 151 -6.58 8.92 -7.12
CA ILE A 151 -6.79 7.47 -6.95
C ILE A 151 -6.06 6.99 -5.69
N ASN A 152 -4.77 7.31 -5.54
CA ASN A 152 -3.99 6.96 -4.35
C ASN A 152 -4.66 7.49 -3.07
N LEU A 153 -5.06 8.76 -3.05
CA LEU A 153 -5.73 9.38 -1.91
C LEU A 153 -7.08 8.71 -1.60
N HIS A 154 -7.86 8.38 -2.62
CA HIS A 154 -9.16 7.73 -2.47
C HIS A 154 -9.04 6.36 -1.82
N PHE A 155 -8.16 5.50 -2.33
CA PHE A 155 -8.02 4.14 -1.79
C PHE A 155 -7.33 4.13 -0.42
N LYS A 156 -6.43 5.08 -0.13
CA LYS A 156 -5.77 5.19 1.19
C LYS A 156 -6.66 5.87 2.22
N LEU A 157 -7.10 7.09 1.97
CA LEU A 157 -7.82 7.91 2.95
C LEU A 157 -9.32 8.03 2.69
N GLY A 158 -9.77 7.97 1.45
CA GLY A 158 -11.20 8.06 1.14
C GLY A 158 -11.98 6.86 1.69
N VAL A 159 -11.53 5.66 1.34
CA VAL A 159 -12.15 4.40 1.80
C VAL A 159 -11.96 4.19 3.31
N ASN A 160 -10.80 4.56 3.87
CA ASN A 160 -10.42 4.16 5.23
C ASN A 160 -10.51 5.27 6.30
N ALA A 161 -10.44 6.55 5.91
CA ALA A 161 -10.35 7.68 6.85
C ALA A 161 -11.42 8.77 6.62
N GLY A 162 -12.33 8.58 5.66
CA GLY A 162 -13.45 9.48 5.39
C GLY A 162 -13.06 10.77 4.67
N THR A 163 -11.92 10.80 3.98
CA THR A 163 -11.51 11.93 3.14
C THR A 163 -12.34 11.95 1.85
N GLU A 164 -13.04 13.05 1.59
CA GLU A 164 -13.77 13.20 0.33
C GLU A 164 -12.79 13.50 -0.82
N VAL A 165 -12.83 12.68 -1.87
CA VAL A 165 -12.02 12.86 -3.08
C VAL A 165 -12.99 13.02 -4.26
N PRO A 166 -13.12 14.23 -4.82
CA PRO A 166 -14.05 14.48 -5.92
C PRO A 166 -13.49 13.95 -7.24
N PHE A 167 -14.31 13.23 -8.00
CA PHE A 167 -13.98 12.73 -9.34
C PHE A 167 -15.00 13.24 -10.37
N THR A 168 -14.54 13.57 -11.57
CA THR A 168 -15.45 13.76 -12.72
C THR A 168 -16.00 12.41 -13.18
N PRO A 169 -17.09 12.39 -13.98
CA PRO A 169 -17.59 11.15 -14.55
C PRO A 169 -16.54 10.37 -15.36
N GLU A 170 -15.63 11.07 -16.05
CA GLU A 170 -14.55 10.47 -16.82
C GLU A 170 -13.49 9.84 -15.91
N GLU A 171 -13.12 10.52 -14.81
CA GLU A 171 -12.17 10.00 -13.84
C GLU A 171 -12.74 8.81 -13.05
N GLN A 172 -14.04 8.84 -12.72
CA GLN A 172 -14.71 7.78 -11.96
C GLN A 172 -14.61 6.42 -12.66
N VAL A 173 -14.57 6.40 -14.00
CA VAL A 173 -14.36 5.16 -14.77
C VAL A 173 -13.07 4.46 -14.35
N PHE A 174 -12.00 5.21 -14.10
CA PHE A 174 -10.72 4.63 -13.67
C PHE A 174 -10.77 4.18 -12.21
N VAL A 175 -11.43 4.93 -11.32
CA VAL A 175 -11.62 4.54 -9.92
C VAL A 175 -12.37 3.21 -9.83
N ASP A 176 -13.45 3.06 -10.59
CA ASP A 176 -14.25 1.82 -10.63
C ASP A 176 -13.44 0.65 -11.19
N ARG A 177 -12.63 0.90 -12.23
CA ARG A 177 -11.74 -0.12 -12.79
C ARG A 177 -10.69 -0.56 -11.78
N VAL A 178 -9.99 0.35 -11.10
CA VAL A 178 -9.04 0.03 -10.02
C VAL A 178 -9.73 -0.79 -8.93
N ALA A 179 -10.94 -0.39 -8.51
CA ALA A 179 -11.71 -1.10 -7.50
C ALA A 179 -12.11 -2.53 -7.92
N SER A 180 -12.09 -2.83 -9.22
CA SER A 180 -12.45 -4.12 -9.81
C SER A 180 -11.27 -5.01 -10.21
N CYS A 181 -10.03 -4.53 -10.20
CA CYS A 181 -8.86 -5.32 -10.61
C CYS A 181 -8.71 -6.60 -9.78
N GLU A 182 -8.77 -7.81 -10.34
CA GLU A 182 -8.64 -9.07 -9.59
C GLU A 182 -7.23 -9.68 -9.72
N SER A 183 -6.52 -9.33 -10.78
CA SER A 183 -5.19 -9.84 -11.12
C SER A 183 -4.16 -8.71 -11.27
N PHE A 184 -2.88 -9.09 -11.28
CA PHE A 184 -1.81 -8.14 -11.59
C PHE A 184 -1.90 -7.64 -13.05
N ASP A 185 -2.38 -8.45 -13.98
CA ASP A 185 -2.57 -8.02 -15.37
C ASP A 185 -3.65 -6.94 -15.47
N ASP A 186 -4.75 -7.06 -14.72
CA ASP A 186 -5.78 -6.00 -14.65
C ASP A 186 -5.17 -4.67 -14.14
N VAL A 187 -4.25 -4.74 -13.17
CA VAL A 187 -3.52 -3.58 -12.67
C VAL A 187 -2.69 -2.93 -13.77
N VAL A 188 -1.95 -3.72 -14.56
CA VAL A 188 -1.17 -3.20 -15.69
C VAL A 188 -2.08 -2.57 -16.75
N ASP A 189 -3.18 -3.23 -17.08
CA ASP A 189 -4.17 -2.74 -18.06
C ASP A 189 -4.77 -1.40 -17.65
N VAL A 190 -5.11 -1.23 -16.36
CA VAL A 190 -5.62 0.05 -15.85
C VAL A 190 -4.54 1.12 -15.84
N CYS A 191 -3.30 0.78 -15.45
CA CYS A 191 -2.20 1.74 -15.44
C CYS A 191 -1.82 2.25 -16.84
N GLU A 192 -1.93 1.42 -17.88
CA GLU A 192 -1.65 1.81 -19.26
C GLU A 192 -2.68 2.82 -19.80
N ASP A 193 -3.91 2.76 -19.30
CA ASP A 193 -5.00 3.64 -19.74
C ASP A 193 -5.09 4.97 -18.96
N ILE A 194 -4.42 5.09 -17.80
CA ILE A 194 -4.34 6.32 -16.97
C ILE A 194 -3.24 7.24 -17.50
#